data_AF-A0A2E9UNG0-F1
#
_entry.id   AF-A0A2E9UNG0-F1
#
_cell.length_a   1.000
_cell.length_b   1.000
_cell.length_c   1.000
_cell.angle_alpha   90.00
_cell.angle_beta   90.00
_cell.angle_gamma   90.00
#
_symmetry.space_group_name_H-M   'P 1'
#
loop_
_entity.id
_entity.type
_entity.pdbx_description
1 polymer ?
#
loop_
_entity_poly.entity_id
_entity_poly.type
_entity_poly.pdbx_seq_one_letter_code
_entity_poly.pdbx_strand_id
1 'polypeptide(L)'
;MNVFDWVLILVFALTALWGYKTGLIDAALNAITIYVGLFLSGLFAARVLSLFWDGVESESVSTAIGYAIIFVTVFIASRIVSGIIKKALKITLTGWVDNLGGIVIGLVAGMLIAGGVMTVAARYTYIIPENTDDLTSAGIQDMIQQAAENYVEQGARDKLDGFLTESQLVPSLLGLRGVVIEFAPEDFGVALDILESRIDKVDAS
;
A
#
# COMPACT_ATOMS: atom_id res chain seq x y z
N MET A 1 8.61 -21.20 5.54
CA MET A 1 7.59 -20.29 6.10
C MET A 1 8.13 -19.66 7.35
N ASN A 2 8.45 -18.37 7.29
CA ASN A 2 9.04 -17.61 8.38
C ASN A 2 7.99 -16.77 9.13
N VAL A 3 8.44 -15.93 10.08
CA VAL A 3 7.56 -15.05 10.86
C VAL A 3 6.82 -14.04 9.97
N PHE A 4 7.48 -13.55 8.91
CA PHE A 4 6.88 -12.59 7.99
C PHE A 4 5.70 -13.21 7.23
N ASP A 5 5.83 -14.46 6.78
CA ASP A 5 4.74 -15.19 6.15
C ASP A 5 3.51 -15.27 7.06
N TRP A 6 3.69 -15.55 8.35
CA TRP A 6 2.59 -15.57 9.32
C TRP A 6 1.91 -14.21 9.50
N VAL A 7 2.69 -13.13 9.49
CA VAL A 7 2.16 -11.76 9.53
C VAL A 7 1.32 -11.47 8.29
N LEU A 8 1.81 -11.83 7.09
CA LEU A 8 1.08 -11.62 5.84
C LEU A 8 -0.20 -12.47 5.78
N ILE A 9 -0.15 -13.74 6.20
CA ILE A 9 -1.33 -14.62 6.31
C ILE A 9 -2.36 -14.01 7.26
N LEU A 10 -1.92 -13.46 8.39
CA LEU A 10 -2.82 -12.77 9.33
C LEU A 10 -3.47 -11.55 8.68
N VAL A 11 -2.72 -10.75 7.93
CA VAL A 11 -3.28 -9.62 7.16
C VAL A 11 -4.35 -10.12 6.19
N PHE A 12 -4.06 -11.13 5.37
CA PHE A 12 -5.03 -11.70 4.43
C PHE A 12 -6.27 -12.24 5.14
N ALA A 13 -6.11 -12.93 6.27
CA ALA A 13 -7.23 -13.45 7.04
C ALA A 13 -8.10 -12.32 7.59
N LEU A 14 -7.50 -11.28 8.16
CA LEU A 14 -8.23 -10.13 8.71
C LEU A 14 -8.98 -9.36 7.63
N THR A 15 -8.36 -9.11 6.48
CA THR A 15 -9.01 -8.37 5.39
C THR A 15 -10.06 -9.21 4.69
N ALA A 16 -9.86 -10.52 4.54
CA ALA A 16 -10.89 -11.44 4.06
C ALA A 16 -12.10 -11.49 5.00
N LEU A 17 -11.88 -11.58 6.31
CA LEU A 17 -12.94 -11.54 7.32
C LEU A 17 -13.68 -10.20 7.33
N TRP A 18 -12.94 -9.10 7.18
CA TRP A 18 -13.53 -7.76 7.04
C TRP A 18 -14.39 -7.66 5.77
N GLY A 19 -13.87 -8.14 4.64
CA GLY A 19 -14.58 -8.19 3.36
C GLY A 19 -15.85 -9.04 3.43
N TYR A 20 -15.75 -10.22 4.05
CA TYR A 20 -16.90 -11.10 4.30
C TYR A 20 -18.01 -10.41 5.10
N LYS A 21 -17.66 -9.69 6.17
CA LYS A 21 -18.62 -8.98 7.02
C LYS A 21 -19.22 -7.76 6.34
N THR A 22 -18.47 -7.15 5.41
CA THR A 22 -18.88 -5.93 4.73
C THR A 22 -19.76 -6.23 3.52
N GLY A 23 -19.57 -7.38 2.86
CA GLY A 23 -20.26 -7.74 1.62
C GLY A 23 -19.61 -7.12 0.39
N LEU A 24 -19.90 -7.66 -0.79
CA LEU A 24 -19.24 -7.33 -2.06
C LEU A 24 -19.44 -5.85 -2.41
N ILE A 25 -20.69 -5.40 -2.40
CA ILE A 25 -21.05 -4.06 -2.87
C ILE A 25 -20.43 -2.99 -1.97
N ASP A 26 -20.56 -3.13 -0.64
CA ASP A 26 -19.97 -2.16 0.28
C ASP A 26 -18.44 -2.20 0.28
N ALA A 27 -17.83 -3.40 0.19
CA ALA A 27 -16.38 -3.50 0.16
C ALA A 27 -15.81 -2.82 -1.09
N ALA A 28 -16.42 -3.04 -2.26
CA ALA A 28 -16.00 -2.40 -3.51
C ALA A 28 -16.18 -0.88 -3.47
N LEU A 29 -17.34 -0.41 -3.00
CA LEU A 29 -17.62 1.02 -2.90
C LEU A 29 -16.72 1.71 -1.86
N ASN A 30 -16.44 1.06 -0.74
CA ASN A 30 -15.49 1.57 0.25
C ASN A 30 -14.07 1.66 -0.34
N ALA A 31 -13.61 0.65 -1.07
CA ALA A 31 -12.30 0.68 -1.72
C ALA A 31 -12.20 1.85 -2.72
N ILE A 32 -13.20 2.02 -3.59
CA ILE A 32 -13.27 3.14 -4.54
C ILE A 32 -13.32 4.48 -3.79
N THR A 33 -14.10 4.57 -2.71
CA THR A 33 -14.19 5.78 -1.88
C THR A 33 -12.84 6.17 -1.31
N ILE A 34 -12.10 5.20 -0.75
CA ILE A 34 -10.78 5.45 -0.18
C ILE A 34 -9.85 5.98 -1.26
N TYR A 35 -9.77 5.29 -2.41
CA TYR A 35 -8.90 5.70 -3.52
C TYR A 35 -9.24 7.11 -4.02
N VAL A 36 -10.51 7.36 -4.37
CA VAL A 36 -10.96 8.67 -4.87
C VAL A 36 -10.80 9.75 -3.80
N GLY A 37 -11.05 9.43 -2.53
CA GLY A 37 -10.87 10.34 -1.41
C GLY A 37 -9.42 10.76 -1.24
N LEU A 38 -8.48 9.82 -1.23
CA LEU A 38 -7.05 10.11 -1.15
C LEU A 38 -6.58 10.92 -2.36
N PHE A 39 -6.98 10.53 -3.57
CA PHE A 39 -6.63 11.22 -4.81
C PHE A 39 -7.11 12.67 -4.83
N LEU A 40 -8.38 12.92 -4.51
CA LEU A 40 -8.95 14.27 -4.46
C LEU A 40 -8.34 15.10 -3.32
N SER A 41 -8.09 14.48 -2.17
CA SER A 41 -7.43 15.15 -1.05
C SER A 41 -6.00 15.58 -1.43
N GLY A 42 -5.22 14.72 -2.08
CA GLY A 42 -3.88 15.06 -2.56
C GLY A 42 -3.89 16.19 -3.59
N LEU A 43 -4.89 16.23 -4.47
CA LEU A 43 -4.99 17.24 -5.52
C LEU A 43 -5.49 18.60 -5.01
N PHE A 44 -6.39 18.63 -4.02
CA PHE A 44 -7.12 19.84 -3.66
C PHE A 44 -6.93 20.32 -2.22
N ALA A 45 -6.24 19.58 -1.33
CA ALA A 45 -6.11 19.93 0.11
C ALA A 45 -5.67 21.38 0.36
N ALA A 46 -4.60 21.81 -0.31
CA ALA A 46 -4.06 23.16 -0.17
C ALA A 46 -5.06 24.23 -0.63
N ARG A 47 -5.77 23.99 -1.75
CA ARG A 47 -6.74 24.95 -2.30
C ARG A 47 -8.01 25.03 -1.46
N VAL A 48 -8.51 23.90 -0.97
CA VAL A 48 -9.74 23.86 -0.18
C VAL A 48 -9.55 24.63 1.13
N LEU A 49 -8.45 24.43 1.85
CA LEU A 49 -8.26 25.13 3.12
C LEU A 49 -8.11 26.65 2.97
N SER A 50 -7.41 27.11 1.92
CA SER A 50 -7.29 28.54 1.62
C SER A 50 -8.63 29.26 1.40
N LEU A 51 -9.70 28.53 1.07
CA LEU A 51 -11.06 29.09 0.95
C LEU A 51 -11.78 29.25 2.30
N PHE A 52 -11.35 28.51 3.33
CA PHE A 52 -12.03 28.46 4.63
C PHE A 52 -11.24 29.16 5.75
N TRP A 53 -9.91 29.23 5.66
CA TRP A 53 -9.09 29.79 6.75
C TRP A 53 -7.74 30.32 6.25
N ASP A 54 -7.52 31.63 6.37
CA ASP A 54 -6.26 32.31 6.00
C ASP A 54 -5.25 32.40 7.17
N GLY A 55 -5.60 31.85 8.35
CA GLY A 55 -4.91 32.08 9.62
C GLY A 55 -4.10 30.91 10.19
N VAL A 56 -3.63 29.94 9.39
CA VAL A 56 -2.82 28.83 9.90
C VAL A 56 -1.33 29.11 9.70
N GLU A 57 -0.58 29.30 10.79
CA GLU A 57 0.86 29.67 10.78
C GLU A 57 1.78 28.54 10.28
N SER A 58 1.29 27.30 10.19
CA SER A 58 2.07 26.13 9.74
C SER A 58 1.44 25.47 8.51
N GLU A 59 2.17 25.52 7.40
CA GLU A 59 1.79 24.97 6.09
C GLU A 59 1.53 23.44 6.13
N SER A 60 2.27 22.71 6.96
CA SER A 60 2.08 21.26 7.15
C SER A 60 0.76 20.93 7.87
N VAL A 61 0.41 21.70 8.91
CA VAL A 61 -0.85 21.51 9.66
C VAL A 61 -2.04 21.91 8.79
N SER A 62 -1.87 23.00 8.02
CA SER A 62 -2.84 23.47 7.03
C SER A 62 -3.17 22.38 6.01
N THR A 63 -2.16 21.83 5.34
CA THR A 63 -2.35 20.79 4.32
C THR A 63 -3.02 19.53 4.90
N ALA A 64 -2.63 19.11 6.10
CA ALA A 64 -3.23 17.96 6.78
C ALA A 64 -4.73 18.16 7.08
N ILE A 65 -5.13 19.35 7.52
CA ILE A 65 -6.54 19.69 7.79
C ILE A 65 -7.35 19.70 6.49
N GLY A 66 -6.84 20.32 5.42
CA GLY A 66 -7.49 20.32 4.10
C GLY A 66 -7.69 18.90 3.56
N TYR A 67 -6.70 18.04 3.76
CA TYR A 67 -6.75 16.63 3.40
C TYR A 67 -7.87 15.89 4.13
N ALA A 68 -7.98 16.10 5.45
CA ALA A 68 -9.02 15.49 6.29
C ALA A 68 -10.42 15.95 5.87
N ILE A 69 -10.61 17.25 5.61
CA ILE A 69 -11.90 17.81 5.19
C ILE A 69 -12.39 17.18 3.88
N ILE A 70 -11.52 17.13 2.86
CA ILE A 70 -11.88 16.54 1.57
C ILE A 70 -12.18 15.06 1.72
N PHE A 71 -11.33 14.32 2.43
CA PHE A 71 -11.50 12.88 2.62
C PHE A 71 -12.82 12.56 3.31
N VAL A 72 -13.14 13.27 4.41
CA VAL A 72 -14.41 13.11 5.12
C VAL A 72 -15.59 13.47 4.22
N THR A 73 -15.47 14.52 3.41
CA THR A 73 -16.53 14.92 2.47
C THR A 73 -16.81 13.83 1.43
N VAL A 74 -15.76 13.29 0.81
CA VAL A 74 -15.86 12.19 -0.16
C VAL A 74 -16.44 10.94 0.50
N PHE A 75 -16.03 10.64 1.73
CA PHE A 75 -16.53 9.49 2.48
C PHE A 75 -18.02 9.62 2.82
N ILE A 76 -18.49 10.80 3.23
CA ILE A 76 -19.91 11.03 3.50
C ILE A 76 -20.73 10.94 2.20
N ALA A 77 -20.24 11.55 1.12
CA ALA A 77 -20.89 11.50 -0.19
C ALA A 77 -21.02 10.06 -0.69
N SER A 78 -19.99 9.22 -0.48
CA SER A 78 -20.03 7.84 -0.93
C SER A 78 -21.08 7.00 -0.21
N ARG A 79 -21.35 7.25 1.08
CA ARG A 79 -22.43 6.55 1.82
C ARG A 79 -23.79 6.74 1.16
N ILE A 80 -24.05 7.94 0.65
CA ILE A 80 -25.29 8.26 -0.08
C ILE A 80 -25.30 7.49 -1.41
N VAL A 81 -24.21 7.56 -2.17
CA VAL A 81 -24.06 6.86 -3.46
C VAL A 81 -24.24 5.36 -3.29
N SER A 82 -23.64 4.76 -2.26
CA SER A 82 -23.79 3.33 -1.95
C SER A 82 -25.23 2.94 -1.68
N GLY A 83 -25.97 3.75 -0.93
CA GLY A 83 -27.40 3.53 -0.69
C GLY A 83 -28.23 3.58 -1.98
N ILE A 84 -27.89 4.49 -2.90
CA ILE A 84 -28.57 4.62 -4.20
C ILE A 84 -28.24 3.42 -5.09
N ILE A 85 -26.96 3.05 -5.22
CA ILE A 85 -26.51 1.92 -6.06
C ILE A 85 -27.19 0.62 -5.62
N LYS A 86 -27.21 0.34 -4.32
CA LYS A 86 -27.89 -0.86 -3.79
C LYS A 86 -29.37 -0.91 -4.14
N LYS A 87 -30.07 0.23 -4.04
CA LYS A 87 -31.49 0.33 -4.39
C LYS A 87 -31.72 0.19 -5.90
N ALA A 88 -30.89 0.84 -6.71
CA ALA A 88 -31.00 0.87 -8.16
C ALA A 88 -30.75 -0.52 -8.78
N LEU A 89 -29.78 -1.25 -8.25
CA LEU A 89 -29.42 -2.56 -8.76
C LEU A 89 -30.50 -3.62 -8.48
N LYS A 90 -31.43 -3.41 -7.54
CA LYS A 90 -32.37 -4.44 -7.04
C LYS A 90 -31.68 -5.80 -6.76
N ILE A 91 -30.37 -5.76 -6.53
CA ILE A 91 -29.55 -6.94 -6.34
C ILE A 91 -29.78 -7.39 -4.90
N THR A 92 -30.74 -8.29 -4.73
CA THR A 92 -30.73 -9.22 -3.60
C THR A 92 -29.74 -10.32 -3.98
N LEU A 93 -28.44 -10.03 -3.83
CA LEU A 93 -27.47 -11.12 -3.68
C LEU A 93 -28.00 -11.97 -2.52
N THR A 94 -28.09 -13.28 -2.74
CA THR A 94 -28.31 -14.18 -1.62
C THR A 94 -27.18 -13.91 -0.63
N GLY A 95 -27.48 -13.73 0.65
CA GLY A 95 -26.53 -13.16 1.62
C GLY A 95 -25.17 -13.89 1.65
N TRP A 96 -25.13 -15.17 1.28
CA TRP A 96 -23.89 -15.92 1.14
C TRP A 96 -23.04 -15.52 -0.08
N VAL A 97 -23.64 -15.16 -1.23
CA VAL A 97 -22.93 -14.69 -2.43
C VAL A 97 -22.37 -13.28 -2.21
N ASP A 98 -23.11 -12.40 -1.54
CA ASP A 98 -22.64 -11.06 -1.20
C ASP A 98 -21.41 -11.12 -0.30
N ASN A 99 -21.47 -11.92 0.76
CA ASN A 99 -20.35 -12.09 1.68
C ASN A 99 -19.15 -12.78 1.00
N LEU A 100 -19.40 -13.74 0.08
CA LEU A 100 -18.33 -14.41 -0.66
C LEU A 100 -17.63 -13.45 -1.65
N GLY A 101 -18.39 -12.61 -2.35
CA GLY A 101 -17.79 -11.55 -3.18
C GLY A 101 -17.04 -10.52 -2.33
N GLY A 102 -17.55 -10.24 -1.12
CA GLY A 102 -16.86 -9.42 -0.12
C GLY A 102 -15.49 -9.99 0.26
N ILE A 103 -15.34 -11.31 0.37
CA ILE A 103 -14.03 -11.96 0.60
C ILE A 103 -13.06 -11.61 -0.54
N VAL A 104 -13.49 -11.68 -1.81
CA VAL A 104 -12.62 -11.37 -2.95
C VAL A 104 -12.10 -9.93 -2.86
N ILE A 105 -12.97 -8.96 -2.58
CA ILE A 105 -12.55 -7.57 -2.40
C ILE A 105 -11.63 -7.42 -1.18
N GLY A 106 -11.95 -8.11 -0.08
CA GLY A 106 -11.12 -8.15 1.12
C GLY A 106 -9.72 -8.73 0.86
N LEU A 107 -9.61 -9.75 0.02
CA LEU A 107 -8.33 -10.32 -0.39
C LEU A 107 -7.55 -9.36 -1.29
N VAL A 108 -8.21 -8.66 -2.21
CA VAL A 108 -7.57 -7.59 -3.01
C VAL A 108 -7.02 -6.49 -2.10
N ALA A 109 -7.81 -6.01 -1.14
CA ALA A 109 -7.34 -5.06 -0.14
C ALA A 109 -6.18 -5.64 0.70
N GLY A 110 -6.25 -6.92 1.04
CA GLY A 110 -5.18 -7.67 1.71
C GLY A 110 -3.88 -7.67 0.92
N MET A 111 -3.93 -7.90 -0.40
CA MET A 111 -2.76 -7.85 -1.28
C MET A 111 -2.13 -6.47 -1.29
N LEU A 112 -2.94 -5.41 -1.37
CA LEU A 112 -2.44 -4.03 -1.34
C LEU A 112 -1.78 -3.69 0.01
N ILE A 113 -2.42 -4.06 1.12
CA ILE A 113 -1.88 -3.83 2.46
C ILE A 113 -0.60 -4.65 2.68
N ALA A 114 -0.60 -5.93 2.31
CA ALA A 114 0.56 -6.81 2.38
C ALA A 114 1.74 -6.27 1.55
N GLY A 115 1.47 -5.83 0.32
CA GLY A 115 2.45 -5.19 -0.54
C GLY A 115 2.99 -3.88 0.06
N GLY A 116 2.13 -3.05 0.66
CA GLY A 116 2.55 -1.84 1.37
C GLY A 116 3.43 -2.14 2.59
N VAL A 117 3.07 -3.12 3.41
CA VAL A 117 3.86 -3.57 4.56
C VAL A 117 5.24 -4.08 4.11
N MET A 118 5.28 -4.91 3.06
CA MET A 118 6.54 -5.37 2.45
C MET A 118 7.38 -4.19 1.95
N THR A 119 6.77 -3.23 1.27
CA THR A 119 7.45 -2.07 0.70
C THR A 119 8.07 -1.18 1.78
N VAL A 120 7.34 -0.92 2.86
CA VAL A 120 7.86 -0.18 4.03
C VAL A 120 8.96 -0.97 4.74
N ALA A 121 8.78 -2.29 4.90
CA ALA A 121 9.80 -3.15 5.51
C ALA A 121 11.09 -3.13 4.66
N ALA A 122 10.98 -3.31 3.34
CA ALA A 122 12.11 -3.26 2.41
C ALA A 122 12.81 -1.89 2.47
N ARG A 123 12.06 -0.79 2.41
CA ARG A 123 12.64 0.56 2.49
C ARG A 123 13.36 0.83 3.79
N TYR A 124 12.87 0.29 4.92
CA TYR A 124 13.52 0.43 6.21
C TYR A 124 14.78 -0.44 6.33
N THR A 125 14.75 -1.63 5.73
CA THR A 125 15.86 -2.59 5.70
C THR A 125 17.01 -2.08 4.82
N TYR A 126 16.71 -1.61 3.61
CA TYR A 126 17.72 -1.23 2.62
C TYR A 126 17.99 0.28 2.64
N ILE A 127 19.22 0.65 2.97
CA ILE A 127 19.68 2.03 2.92
C ILE A 127 19.93 2.37 1.45
N ILE A 128 19.29 3.45 0.99
CA ILE A 128 19.46 3.99 -0.36
C ILE A 128 20.22 5.30 -0.20
N PRO A 129 21.35 5.50 -0.91
CA PRO A 129 22.08 6.76 -0.91
C PRO A 129 21.20 7.92 -1.40
N GLU A 130 21.31 9.10 -0.79
CA GLU A 130 20.48 10.30 -1.09
C GLU A 130 20.67 10.90 -2.50
N ASN A 131 21.56 10.38 -3.35
CA ASN A 131 21.95 11.00 -4.64
C ASN A 131 21.64 10.12 -5.86
N THR A 132 20.50 9.43 -5.87
CA THR A 132 20.12 8.56 -7.00
C THR A 132 19.70 9.32 -8.25
N ASP A 133 19.30 10.59 -8.11
CA ASP A 133 18.74 11.41 -9.19
C ASP A 133 19.73 11.71 -10.32
N ASP A 134 21.03 11.72 -10.01
CA ASP A 134 22.11 11.96 -10.97
C ASP A 134 22.66 10.65 -11.60
N LEU A 135 22.14 9.48 -11.19
CA LEU A 135 22.62 8.19 -11.67
C LEU A 135 21.97 7.80 -13.00
N THR A 136 22.79 7.39 -13.96
CA THR A 136 22.29 6.70 -15.16
C THR A 136 21.61 5.38 -14.79
N SER A 137 20.75 4.84 -15.65
CA SER A 137 20.09 3.55 -15.42
C SER A 137 21.08 2.41 -15.13
N ALA A 138 22.27 2.45 -15.74
CA ALA A 138 23.34 1.49 -15.46
C ALA A 138 23.96 1.68 -14.07
N GLY A 139 24.08 2.94 -13.61
CA GLY A 139 24.55 3.26 -12.26
C GLY A 139 23.55 2.86 -11.17
N ILE A 140 22.25 3.00 -11.42
CA ILE A 140 21.19 2.51 -10.51
C ILE A 140 21.26 0.98 -10.40
N GLN A 141 21.45 0.29 -11.52
CA GLN A 141 21.56 -1.18 -11.53
C GLN A 141 22.81 -1.68 -10.78
N ASP A 142 23.95 -1.05 -11.01
CA ASP A 142 25.20 -1.37 -10.29
C ASP A 142 25.08 -1.08 -8.79
N MET A 143 24.43 0.02 -8.42
CA MET A 143 24.11 0.34 -7.02
C MET A 143 23.21 -0.72 -6.38
N ILE A 144 22.12 -1.13 -7.06
CA ILE A 144 21.22 -2.18 -6.56
C ILE A 144 22.00 -3.47 -6.32
N GLN A 145 22.84 -3.85 -7.29
CA GLN A 145 23.64 -5.06 -7.17
C GLN A 145 24.65 -4.97 -6.02
N GLN A 146 25.38 -3.86 -5.89
CA GLN A 146 26.34 -3.65 -4.81
C GLN A 146 25.66 -3.59 -3.43
N ALA A 147 24.51 -2.93 -3.31
CA ALA A 147 23.71 -2.89 -2.09
C ALA A 147 23.24 -4.30 -1.71
N ALA A 148 22.94 -5.14 -2.71
CA ALA A 148 22.59 -6.53 -2.49
C ALA A 148 23.81 -7.42 -2.15
N GLU A 149 25.01 -7.17 -2.70
CA GLU A 149 26.23 -7.94 -2.41
C GLU A 149 26.85 -7.61 -1.05
N ASN A 150 26.91 -6.31 -0.72
CA ASN A 150 27.65 -5.81 0.43
C ASN A 150 26.73 -5.44 1.60
N TYR A 151 25.56 -6.05 1.68
CA TYR A 151 24.66 -5.82 2.80
C TYR A 151 25.27 -6.35 4.10
N VAL A 152 25.77 -5.45 4.94
CA VAL A 152 26.39 -5.75 6.24
C VAL A 152 25.75 -4.85 7.28
N GLU A 153 24.48 -5.13 7.60
CA GLU A 153 23.76 -4.46 8.67
C GLU A 153 23.69 -5.35 9.91
N GLN A 154 23.51 -4.74 11.09
CA GLN A 154 23.36 -5.47 12.35
C GLN A 154 22.03 -5.15 13.03
N GLY A 155 21.52 -6.09 13.82
CA GLY A 155 20.37 -5.86 14.70
C GLY A 155 19.03 -6.01 13.98
N ALA A 156 18.22 -4.95 13.95
CA ALA A 156 16.83 -5.02 13.48
C ALA A 156 16.72 -5.17 11.95
N ARG A 157 17.61 -4.51 11.20
CA ARG A 157 17.62 -4.55 9.73
C ARG A 157 18.08 -5.90 9.18
N ASP A 158 19.11 -6.50 9.76
CA ASP A 158 19.57 -7.85 9.43
C ASP A 158 18.47 -8.91 9.63
N LYS A 159 17.74 -8.83 10.73
CA LYS A 159 16.59 -9.71 10.98
C LYS A 159 15.45 -9.50 9.99
N LEU A 160 15.12 -8.24 9.68
CA LEU A 160 14.07 -7.92 8.71
C LEU A 160 14.45 -8.37 7.30
N ASP A 161 15.72 -8.21 6.93
CA ASP A 161 16.26 -8.71 5.68
C ASP A 161 16.07 -10.22 5.56
N GLY A 162 16.53 -11.01 6.55
CA GLY A 162 16.29 -12.46 6.56
C GLY A 162 14.80 -12.81 6.53
N PHE A 163 13.95 -12.07 7.24
CA PHE A 163 12.50 -12.25 7.20
C PHE A 163 11.87 -11.93 5.84
N LEU A 164 12.43 -10.99 5.07
CA LEU A 164 11.94 -10.67 3.74
C LEU A 164 12.47 -11.65 2.70
N THR A 165 13.75 -12.01 2.75
CA THR A 165 14.39 -12.90 1.77
C THR A 165 13.97 -14.36 1.92
N GLU A 166 13.74 -14.85 3.14
CA GLU A 166 13.30 -16.23 3.39
C GLU A 166 11.77 -16.41 3.26
N SER A 167 11.02 -15.33 2.97
CA SER A 167 9.56 -15.38 2.88
C SER A 167 9.12 -16.04 1.58
N GLN A 168 8.13 -16.93 1.69
CA GLN A 168 7.53 -17.60 0.52
C GLN A 168 6.50 -16.71 -0.20
N LEU A 169 5.96 -15.70 0.49
CA LEU A 169 4.92 -14.82 -0.05
C LEU A 169 5.50 -13.55 -0.68
N VAL A 170 6.67 -13.10 -0.24
CA VAL A 170 7.34 -11.90 -0.77
C VAL A 170 7.55 -11.97 -2.29
N PRO A 171 8.05 -13.06 -2.90
CA PRO A 171 8.19 -13.14 -4.36
C PRO A 171 6.87 -12.93 -5.11
N SER A 172 5.76 -13.42 -4.56
CA SER A 172 4.43 -13.22 -5.15
C SER A 172 3.96 -11.76 -5.05
N LEU A 173 4.30 -11.08 -3.96
CA LEU A 173 3.96 -9.67 -3.74
C LEU A 173 4.82 -8.72 -4.59
N LEU A 174 6.08 -9.07 -4.88
CA LEU A 174 6.94 -8.31 -5.79
C LEU A 174 6.34 -8.20 -7.19
N GLY A 175 5.66 -9.27 -7.66
CA GLY A 175 4.92 -9.23 -8.92
C GLY A 175 3.77 -8.19 -8.97
N LEU A 176 3.31 -7.72 -7.80
CA LEU A 176 2.27 -6.70 -7.66
C LEU A 176 2.84 -5.30 -7.38
N ARG A 177 4.18 -5.14 -7.35
CA ARG A 177 4.82 -3.87 -6.97
C ARG A 177 4.31 -2.68 -7.77
N GLY A 178 4.02 -2.85 -9.06
CA GLY A 178 3.53 -1.78 -9.93
C GLY A 178 2.25 -1.12 -9.44
N VAL A 179 1.36 -1.87 -8.77
CA VAL A 179 0.11 -1.33 -8.18
C VAL A 179 0.37 -0.62 -6.85
N VAL A 180 1.37 -1.08 -6.11
CA VAL A 180 1.70 -0.59 -4.76
C VAL A 180 2.55 0.69 -4.83
N ILE A 181 3.50 0.74 -5.76
CA ILE A 181 4.48 1.84 -5.88
C ILE A 181 4.00 2.99 -6.78
N GLU A 182 2.90 2.84 -7.51
CA GLU A 182 2.34 3.91 -8.37
C GLU A 182 2.12 5.23 -7.61
N PHE A 183 1.89 5.15 -6.30
CA PHE A 183 1.67 6.30 -5.42
C PHE A 183 2.79 6.50 -4.38
N ALA A 184 3.87 5.74 -4.44
CA ALA A 184 4.98 5.81 -3.49
C ALA A 184 6.17 6.59 -4.06
N PRO A 185 7.00 7.25 -3.23
CA PRO A 185 8.26 7.85 -3.66
C PRO A 185 9.18 6.85 -4.37
N GLU A 186 10.01 7.33 -5.32
CA GLU A 186 10.86 6.48 -6.17
C GLU A 186 11.80 5.57 -5.37
N ASP A 187 12.30 6.04 -4.22
CA ASP A 187 13.12 5.25 -3.29
C ASP A 187 12.49 3.91 -2.87
N PHE A 188 11.15 3.85 -2.78
CA PHE A 188 10.47 2.62 -2.41
C PHE A 188 10.56 1.57 -3.52
N GLY A 189 10.54 2.00 -4.78
CA GLY A 189 10.79 1.11 -5.92
C GLY A 189 12.20 0.53 -5.88
N VAL A 190 13.20 1.39 -5.67
CA VAL A 190 14.61 0.97 -5.56
C VAL A 190 14.82 -0.02 -4.41
N ALA A 191 14.16 0.18 -3.27
CA ALA A 191 14.23 -0.76 -2.14
C ALA A 191 13.66 -2.15 -2.48
N LEU A 192 12.59 -2.21 -3.29
CA LEU A 192 12.02 -3.46 -3.76
C LEU A 192 12.92 -4.14 -4.81
N ASP A 193 13.63 -3.37 -5.63
CA ASP A 193 14.60 -3.92 -6.58
C ASP A 193 15.83 -4.51 -5.87
N ILE A 194 16.29 -3.87 -4.79
CA ILE A 194 17.32 -4.43 -3.90
C ILE A 194 16.83 -5.73 -3.27
N LEU A 195 15.59 -5.77 -2.76
CA LEU A 195 14.99 -6.97 -2.19
C LEU A 195 14.92 -8.12 -3.20
N GLU A 196 14.47 -7.84 -4.43
CA GLU A 196 14.41 -8.82 -5.52
C GLU A 196 15.81 -9.40 -5.81
N SER A 197 16.83 -8.53 -5.95
CA SER A 197 18.21 -8.97 -6.14
C SER A 197 18.78 -9.77 -4.97
N ARG A 198 18.37 -9.47 -3.73
CA ARG A 198 18.77 -10.24 -2.54
C ARG A 198 18.15 -11.63 -2.52
N ILE A 199 16.88 -11.77 -2.88
CA ILE A 199 16.18 -13.06 -2.98
C ILE A 199 16.87 -13.95 -4.01
N ASP A 200 17.13 -13.42 -5.21
CA ASP A 200 17.79 -14.17 -6.28
C ASP A 200 19.17 -14.71 -5.85
N LYS A 201 19.92 -13.94 -5.05
CA LYS A 201 21.23 -14.38 -4.54
C LYS A 201 21.12 -15.45 -3.46
N VAL A 202 20.17 -15.32 -2.54
CA VAL A 202 19.93 -16.32 -1.49
C VAL A 202 19.46 -17.64 -2.11
N ASP A 203 18.65 -17.58 -3.16
CA ASP A 203 18.18 -18.77 -3.89
C ASP A 203 19.29 -19.43 -4.75
N ALA A 204 20.32 -18.66 -5.14
CA ALA A 204 21.46 -19.15 -5.91
C ALA A 204 22.61 -19.75 -5.06
N SER A 205 22.58 -19.58 -3.74
CA SER A 205 23.61 -20.07 -2.79
C SER A 205 23.29 -21.42 -2.17
#